data_AF-A0A3B7LVM8-F1
#
_entry.id   AF-A0A3B7LVM8-F1
#
_cell.length_a   1.000
_cell.length_b   1.000
_cell.length_c   1.000
_cell.angle_alpha   90.00
_cell.angle_beta   90.00
_cell.angle_gamma   90.00
#
_symmetry.space_group_name_H-M   'P 1'
#
loop_
_entity.id
_entity.type
_entity.pdbx_description
1 polymer ?
#
loop_
_entity_poly.entity_id
_entity_poly.type
_entity_poly.pdbx_seq_one_letter_code
_entity_poly.pdbx_strand_id
1 'polypeptide(L)'
;MINVKQTISPAMVFEALGKGIKIDFSEVGCNEWTEISSSAQISISDIYSGFLEFRFTPGMDNFFDRDKKNRESNYLAAFAGLDGDRNERYRVGKRSTFYYVLKRTDNDSFPQQLKGFDLYLEQNGSLKLVDKSKIQDWIIAAISKARTAKNNAEYNQILEDAGHFSTPEYKNWKRNHPRRSA
;
A
#
# COMPACT_ATOMS: atom_id res chain seq x y z
N MET A 1 6.20 -25.29 5.96
CA MET A 1 6.06 -23.82 5.85
C MET A 1 6.03 -23.49 4.37
N ILE A 2 4.98 -22.83 3.89
CA ILE A 2 4.83 -22.49 2.46
C ILE A 2 5.14 -20.99 2.34
N ASN A 3 6.20 -20.68 1.61
CA ASN A 3 6.64 -19.32 1.28
C ASN A 3 5.91 -18.91 0.00
N VAL A 4 5.12 -17.84 0.00
CA VAL A 4 4.39 -17.38 -1.19
C VAL A 4 5.18 -16.25 -1.84
N LYS A 5 5.59 -16.43 -3.10
CA LYS A 5 6.34 -15.44 -3.89
C LYS A 5 5.42 -14.33 -4.39
N GLN A 6 5.93 -13.10 -4.47
CA GLN A 6 5.18 -11.94 -4.92
C GLN A 6 5.30 -11.80 -6.44
N THR A 7 4.21 -12.02 -7.16
CA THR A 7 4.09 -11.85 -8.62
C THR A 7 3.26 -10.61 -8.94
N ILE A 8 3.78 -9.69 -9.75
CA ILE A 8 2.99 -8.54 -10.25
C ILE A 8 2.20 -8.92 -11.50
N SER A 9 1.03 -8.30 -11.71
CA SER A 9 0.16 -8.63 -12.85
C SER A 9 0.66 -8.03 -14.16
N PRO A 10 0.28 -8.59 -15.33
CA PRO A 10 0.63 -8.06 -16.64
C PRO A 10 0.32 -6.56 -16.81
N ALA A 11 -0.85 -6.12 -16.33
CA ALA A 11 -1.25 -4.71 -16.39
C ALA A 11 -0.27 -3.79 -15.62
N MET A 12 0.18 -4.25 -14.45
CA MET A 12 1.17 -3.51 -13.65
C MET A 12 2.56 -3.50 -14.30
N VAL A 13 2.94 -4.55 -15.04
CA VAL A 13 4.18 -4.58 -15.82
C VAL A 13 4.18 -3.46 -16.87
N PHE A 14 3.11 -3.34 -17.67
CA PHE A 14 3.03 -2.28 -18.68
C PHE A 14 2.98 -0.88 -18.08
N GLU A 15 2.22 -0.69 -17.01
CA GLU A 15 2.16 0.58 -16.31
C GLU A 15 3.52 1.00 -15.76
N ALA A 16 4.27 0.05 -15.19
CA ALA A 16 5.60 0.26 -14.65
C ALA A 16 6.61 0.60 -15.76
N LEU A 17 6.63 -0.18 -16.84
CA LEU A 17 7.51 0.07 -17.99
C LEU A 17 7.22 1.42 -18.65
N GLY A 18 5.95 1.78 -18.84
CA GLY A 18 5.55 3.08 -19.37
C GLY A 18 5.96 4.27 -18.50
N LYS A 19 6.16 4.04 -17.19
CA LYS A 19 6.67 5.01 -16.22
C LYS A 19 8.19 4.97 -16.04
N GLY A 20 8.91 4.18 -16.84
CA GLY A 20 10.36 4.01 -16.73
C GLY A 20 10.82 3.27 -15.48
N ILE A 21 9.92 2.50 -14.84
CA ILE A 21 10.25 1.66 -13.70
C ILE A 21 10.85 0.35 -14.21
N LYS A 22 11.99 -0.04 -13.62
CA LYS A 22 12.66 -1.30 -13.94
C LYS A 22 11.89 -2.48 -13.33
N ILE A 23 11.64 -3.48 -14.16
CA ILE A 23 10.95 -4.72 -13.80
C ILE A 23 11.94 -5.87 -14.02
N ASP A 24 11.99 -6.83 -13.11
CA ASP A 24 12.65 -8.10 -13.33
C ASP A 24 11.63 -9.17 -13.73
N PHE A 25 12.07 -10.14 -14.52
CA PHE A 25 11.31 -11.33 -14.87
C PHE A 25 12.12 -12.61 -14.58
N SER A 26 11.42 -13.72 -14.37
CA SER A 26 11.96 -15.07 -14.22
C SER A 26 10.95 -16.06 -14.81
N GLU A 27 11.39 -17.23 -15.25
CA GLU A 27 10.47 -18.33 -15.50
C GLU A 27 9.79 -18.76 -14.19
N VAL A 28 8.54 -19.21 -14.27
CA VAL A 28 7.78 -19.72 -13.12
C VAL A 28 8.54 -20.86 -12.45
N GLY A 29 8.71 -20.76 -11.13
CA GLY A 29 9.45 -21.75 -10.35
C GLY A 29 10.97 -21.57 -10.35
N CYS A 30 11.52 -20.71 -11.20
CA CYS A 30 12.93 -20.33 -11.17
C CYS A 30 13.21 -19.22 -10.14
N ASN A 31 14.47 -19.10 -9.71
CA ASN A 31 14.93 -18.06 -8.77
C ASN A 31 15.93 -17.10 -9.43
N GLU A 32 16.12 -17.20 -10.74
CA GLU A 32 17.06 -16.40 -11.52
C GLU A 32 16.29 -15.25 -12.18
N TRP A 33 16.52 -14.04 -11.68
CA TRP A 33 15.78 -12.86 -12.11
C TRP A 33 16.61 -12.01 -13.05
N THR A 34 16.01 -11.60 -14.16
CA THR A 34 16.64 -10.78 -15.19
C THR A 34 15.86 -9.48 -15.36
N GLU A 35 16.54 -8.34 -15.50
CA GLU A 35 15.88 -7.05 -15.75
C GLU A 35 15.31 -6.99 -17.17
N ILE A 36 14.05 -6.56 -17.30
CA ILE A 36 13.45 -6.20 -18.58
C ILE A 36 14.16 -4.95 -19.10
N SER A 37 14.97 -5.16 -20.13
CA SER A 37 15.72 -4.13 -20.85
C SER A 37 15.28 -4.09 -22.32
N SER A 38 15.70 -3.07 -23.07
CA SER A 38 15.46 -2.99 -24.51
C SER A 38 16.07 -4.15 -25.30
N SER A 39 17.04 -4.86 -24.72
CA SER A 39 17.66 -6.07 -25.28
C SER A 39 17.01 -7.37 -24.83
N ALA A 40 16.05 -7.32 -23.90
CA ALA A 40 15.36 -8.51 -23.44
C ALA A 40 14.49 -9.09 -24.56
N GLN A 41 14.65 -10.37 -24.86
CA GLN A 41 13.88 -11.09 -25.88
C GLN A 41 12.51 -11.53 -25.32
N ILE A 42 11.75 -10.57 -24.77
CA ILE A 42 10.42 -10.82 -24.22
C ILE A 42 9.40 -10.14 -25.13
N SER A 43 8.45 -10.91 -25.63
CA SER A 43 7.32 -10.39 -26.37
C SER A 43 6.15 -10.03 -25.44
N ILE A 44 5.19 -9.26 -25.95
CA ILE A 44 3.94 -8.97 -25.23
C ILE A 44 3.20 -10.27 -24.89
N SER A 45 3.26 -11.27 -25.76
CA SER A 45 2.62 -12.57 -25.54
C SER A 45 3.23 -13.30 -24.34
N ASP A 46 4.53 -13.19 -24.11
CA ASP A 46 5.21 -13.83 -22.99
C ASP A 46 4.76 -13.27 -21.63
N ILE A 47 4.42 -11.98 -21.58
CA ILE A 47 3.89 -11.31 -20.38
C ILE A 47 2.52 -11.88 -19.97
N TYR A 48 1.70 -12.29 -20.93
CA TYR A 48 0.38 -12.90 -20.68
C TYR A 48 0.39 -14.43 -20.69
N SER A 49 1.52 -15.04 -21.05
CA SER A 49 1.62 -16.49 -21.28
C SER A 49 1.47 -17.33 -20.01
N GLY A 50 1.77 -16.75 -18.85
CA GLY A 50 1.82 -17.46 -17.57
C GLY A 50 3.09 -18.28 -17.35
N PHE A 51 4.05 -18.28 -18.28
CA PHE A 51 5.37 -18.93 -18.09
C PHE A 51 6.39 -18.03 -17.38
N LEU A 52 6.11 -16.72 -17.29
CA LEU A 52 6.97 -15.75 -16.64
C LEU A 52 6.31 -15.17 -15.38
N GLU A 53 7.14 -15.02 -14.34
CA GLU A 53 6.85 -14.25 -13.14
C GLU A 53 7.58 -12.91 -13.22
N PHE A 54 6.95 -11.87 -12.69
CA PHE A 54 7.48 -10.51 -12.71
C PHE A 54 7.57 -9.93 -11.29
N ARG A 55 8.56 -9.07 -11.07
CA ARG A 55 8.70 -8.27 -9.84
C ARG A 55 9.33 -6.92 -10.15
N PHE A 56 9.24 -5.98 -9.21
CA PHE A 56 10.04 -4.76 -9.29
C PHE A 56 11.52 -5.08 -9.06
N THR A 57 12.41 -4.44 -9.82
CA THR A 57 13.87 -4.60 -9.63
C THR A 57 14.27 -4.17 -8.21
N PRO A 58 14.91 -5.05 -7.41
CA PRO A 58 15.31 -4.73 -6.05
C PRO A 58 16.20 -3.48 -6.00
N GLY A 59 15.82 -2.50 -5.18
CA GLY A 59 16.58 -1.24 -5.01
C GLY A 59 16.10 -0.05 -5.85
N MET A 60 15.07 -0.22 -6.68
CA MET A 60 14.41 0.87 -7.43
C MET A 60 13.15 1.45 -6.75
N ASP A 61 12.99 1.24 -5.45
CA ASP A 61 12.01 1.90 -4.59
C ASP A 61 12.26 3.42 -4.44
N ASN A 62 12.81 4.13 -5.44
CA ASN A 62 13.47 5.42 -5.23
C ASN A 62 12.92 6.60 -6.03
N PHE A 63 12.15 6.40 -7.12
CA PHE A 63 11.73 7.53 -7.96
C PHE A 63 10.31 8.05 -7.65
N PHE A 64 9.30 7.17 -7.55
CA PHE A 64 7.97 7.54 -7.02
C PHE A 64 7.98 7.73 -5.49
N ASP A 65 9.06 7.29 -4.86
CA ASP A 65 9.19 7.20 -3.43
C ASP A 65 9.82 8.44 -2.81
N ARG A 66 10.35 9.41 -3.57
CA ARG A 66 10.98 10.61 -2.96
C ARG A 66 9.96 11.62 -2.44
N ASP A 67 8.97 11.99 -3.25
CA ASP A 67 7.89 12.89 -2.80
C ASP A 67 6.94 12.20 -1.84
N LYS A 68 6.69 10.90 -2.06
CA LYS A 68 5.93 10.05 -1.14
C LYS A 68 6.70 9.85 0.18
N LYS A 69 7.98 9.48 0.17
CA LYS A 69 8.84 9.45 1.39
C LYS A 69 8.90 10.80 2.08
N ASN A 70 9.00 11.92 1.36
CA ASN A 70 9.08 13.24 1.98
C ASN A 70 7.76 13.66 2.66
N ARG A 71 6.61 13.25 2.09
CA ARG A 71 5.32 13.41 2.76
C ARG A 71 5.18 12.44 3.92
N GLU A 72 5.57 11.17 3.74
CA GLU A 72 5.44 10.10 4.73
C GLU A 72 6.46 10.17 5.88
N SER A 73 7.64 10.77 5.69
CA SER A 73 8.69 10.93 6.72
C SER A 73 8.23 11.83 7.88
N ASN A 74 7.23 12.67 7.64
CA ASN A 74 6.59 13.48 8.68
C ASN A 74 5.63 12.67 9.56
N TYR A 75 5.10 11.55 9.07
CA TYR A 75 4.11 10.74 9.76
C TYR A 75 4.74 9.53 10.47
N LEU A 76 4.25 9.21 11.67
CA LEU A 76 4.69 8.03 12.42
C LEU A 76 4.23 6.72 11.78
N ALA A 77 3.13 6.76 11.03
CA ALA A 77 2.65 5.66 10.21
C ALA A 77 1.91 6.18 8.98
N ALA A 78 1.92 5.41 7.90
CA ALA A 78 1.25 5.72 6.64
C ALA A 78 0.67 4.44 6.02
N PHE A 79 -0.43 4.60 5.29
CA PHE A 79 -0.99 3.51 4.49
C PHE A 79 -0.06 3.22 3.30
N ALA A 80 0.45 1.99 3.23
CA ALA A 80 1.43 1.56 2.23
C ALA A 80 0.79 0.84 1.03
N GLY A 81 -0.54 0.67 1.04
CA GLY A 81 -1.29 -0.05 0.01
C GLY A 81 -1.90 -1.33 0.53
N LEU A 82 -2.28 -2.21 -0.39
CA LEU A 82 -2.78 -3.54 -0.08
C LEU A 82 -1.66 -4.58 -0.25
N ASP A 83 -1.69 -5.64 0.54
CA ASP A 83 -0.85 -6.83 0.28
C ASP A 83 -1.43 -7.68 -0.88
N GLY A 84 -0.75 -8.77 -1.23
CA GLY A 84 -1.20 -9.68 -2.29
C GLY A 84 -2.57 -10.33 -2.04
N ASP A 85 -2.98 -10.44 -0.78
CA ASP A 85 -4.25 -10.98 -0.33
C ASP A 85 -5.33 -9.89 -0.16
N ARG A 86 -5.04 -8.64 -0.56
CA ARG A 86 -5.89 -7.45 -0.42
C ARG A 86 -6.11 -6.98 1.03
N ASN A 87 -5.22 -7.31 1.95
CA ASN A 87 -5.20 -6.80 3.32
C ASN A 87 -4.54 -5.42 3.40
N GLU A 88 -4.96 -4.60 4.37
CA GLU A 88 -4.40 -3.25 4.55
C GLU A 88 -2.97 -3.34 5.09
N ARG A 89 -2.01 -2.72 4.37
CA ARG A 89 -0.59 -2.67 4.75
C ARG A 89 -0.23 -1.26 5.20
N TYR A 90 0.48 -1.17 6.32
CA TYR A 90 0.90 0.08 6.95
C TYR A 90 2.39 0.12 7.15
N ARG A 91 3.00 1.21 6.71
CA ARG A 91 4.36 1.58 7.05
C ARG A 91 4.35 2.26 8.43
N VAL A 92 5.20 1.84 9.36
CA VAL A 92 5.31 2.42 10.71
C VAL A 92 6.76 2.69 11.06
N GLY A 93 7.04 3.90 11.56
CA GLY A 93 8.36 4.32 12.04
C GLY A 93 9.02 5.40 11.16
N LYS A 94 9.75 6.30 11.81
CA LYS A 94 10.44 7.44 11.15
C LYS A 94 11.87 7.12 10.71
N ARG A 95 12.65 6.44 11.57
CA ARG A 95 14.06 6.07 11.31
C ARG A 95 14.21 4.62 10.89
N SER A 96 13.69 3.70 11.70
CA SER A 96 13.56 2.30 11.34
C SER A 96 12.11 2.05 10.96
N THR A 97 11.89 1.67 9.71
CA THR A 97 10.56 1.44 9.16
C THR A 97 10.22 -0.04 9.27
N PHE A 98 9.04 -0.34 9.78
CA PHE A 98 8.46 -1.67 9.82
C PHE A 98 7.15 -1.67 9.05
N TYR A 99 6.81 -2.79 8.44
CA TYR A 99 5.54 -2.97 7.75
C TYR A 99 4.63 -3.84 8.59
N TYR A 100 3.40 -3.38 8.78
CA TYR A 100 2.36 -4.10 9.48
C TYR A 100 1.19 -4.37 8.54
N VAL A 101 0.63 -5.57 8.61
CA VAL A 101 -0.54 -5.98 7.82
C VAL A 101 -1.71 -6.21 8.76
N LEU A 102 -2.85 -5.62 8.43
CA LEU A 102 -4.12 -5.85 9.11
C LEU A 102 -4.94 -6.87 8.33
N LYS A 103 -5.06 -8.08 8.88
CA LYS A 103 -5.98 -9.09 8.34
C LYS A 103 -7.29 -9.01 9.08
N ARG A 104 -8.42 -9.01 8.38
CA ARG A 104 -9.74 -9.02 9.05
C ARG A 104 -9.89 -10.32 9.84
N THR A 105 -10.39 -10.21 11.06
CA THR A 105 -10.86 -11.35 11.83
C THR A 105 -12.32 -11.59 11.46
N ASP A 106 -12.72 -12.84 11.28
CA ASP A 106 -14.09 -13.23 10.87
C ASP A 106 -15.18 -12.82 11.88
N ASN A 107 -14.76 -12.35 13.05
CA ASN A 107 -15.64 -11.84 14.10
C ASN A 107 -15.90 -10.34 13.91
N ASP A 108 -17.07 -10.09 13.35
CA ASP A 108 -17.96 -8.95 13.58
C ASP A 108 -18.06 -7.88 12.48
N SER A 109 -19.31 -7.45 12.31
CA SER A 109 -19.75 -6.44 11.34
C SER A 109 -19.25 -5.07 11.78
N PHE A 110 -18.53 -4.38 10.89
CA PHE A 110 -17.97 -3.04 11.08
C PHE A 110 -16.94 -2.93 12.23
N PRO A 111 -15.67 -3.32 12.00
CA PRO A 111 -14.62 -3.21 13.00
C PRO A 111 -14.39 -1.76 13.41
N GLN A 112 -14.78 -1.42 14.64
CA GLN A 112 -14.36 -0.19 15.31
C GLN A 112 -12.86 -0.28 15.57
N GLN A 113 -12.09 0.61 14.93
CA GLN A 113 -10.63 0.70 15.07
C GLN A 113 -9.91 -0.57 14.60
N LEU A 114 -9.01 -1.13 15.42
CA LEU A 114 -8.18 -2.31 15.14
C LEU A 114 -8.71 -3.58 15.83
N LYS A 115 -9.90 -3.56 16.44
CA LYS A 115 -10.41 -4.69 17.22
C LYS A 115 -10.75 -5.91 16.36
N GLY A 116 -11.39 -5.73 15.20
CA GLY A 116 -11.71 -6.82 14.26
C GLY A 116 -10.61 -7.10 13.21
N PHE A 117 -9.36 -6.82 13.55
CA PHE A 117 -8.22 -7.10 12.67
C PHE A 117 -7.10 -7.78 13.44
N ASP A 118 -6.58 -8.89 12.96
CA ASP A 118 -5.30 -9.41 13.42
C ASP A 118 -4.15 -8.61 12.83
N LEU A 119 -3.17 -8.31 13.68
CA LEU A 119 -2.00 -7.50 13.32
C LEU A 119 -0.82 -8.42 13.05
N TYR A 120 -0.23 -8.30 11.87
CA TYR A 120 0.96 -9.04 11.48
C TYR A 120 2.12 -8.08 11.22
N LEU A 121 3.32 -8.45 11.63
CA LEU A 121 4.56 -7.77 11.29
C LEU A 121 5.17 -8.48 10.07
N GLU A 122 5.49 -7.70 9.06
CA GLU A 122 6.19 -8.18 7.87
C GLU A 122 7.71 -8.13 8.09
N GLN A 123 8.35 -9.28 7.98
CA GLN A 123 9.81 -9.42 8.07
C GLN A 123 10.28 -10.38 6.99
N ASN A 124 11.22 -9.94 6.14
CA ASN A 124 11.84 -10.76 5.09
C ASN A 124 10.81 -11.49 4.19
N GLY A 125 9.71 -10.80 3.83
CA GLY A 125 8.65 -11.37 3.01
C GLY A 125 7.71 -12.34 3.73
N SER A 126 7.85 -12.53 5.04
CA SER A 126 6.96 -13.35 5.87
C SER A 126 6.12 -12.51 6.83
N LEU A 127 4.89 -12.95 7.10
CA LEU A 127 3.99 -12.32 8.07
C LEU A 127 4.04 -13.06 9.40
N LYS A 128 4.43 -12.34 10.47
CA LYS A 128 4.46 -12.84 11.84
C LYS A 128 3.32 -12.24 12.64
N LEU A 129 2.44 -13.07 13.21
CA LEU A 129 1.34 -12.58 14.05
C LEU A 129 1.91 -11.82 15.26
N VAL A 130 1.35 -10.65 15.51
CA VAL A 130 1.73 -9.78 16.62
C VAL A 130 0.64 -9.78 17.67
N ASP A 131 1.04 -10.11 18.89
CA ASP A 131 0.21 -9.97 20.08
C ASP A 131 0.02 -8.48 20.40
N LYS A 132 -1.20 -7.97 20.20
CA LYS A 132 -1.53 -6.56 20.43
C LYS A 132 -1.37 -6.14 21.89
N SER A 133 -1.37 -7.07 22.85
CA SER A 133 -1.15 -6.75 24.26
C SER A 133 0.34 -6.60 24.60
N LYS A 134 1.24 -7.03 23.72
CA LYS A 134 2.70 -6.98 23.92
C LYS A 134 3.41 -5.94 23.05
N ILE A 135 2.73 -5.44 22.01
CA ILE A 135 3.27 -4.39 21.16
C ILE A 135 3.21 -3.03 21.88
N GLN A 136 4.09 -2.11 21.50
CA GLN A 136 4.11 -0.76 22.05
C GLN A 136 2.85 0.02 21.62
N ASP A 137 2.15 0.64 22.57
CA ASP A 137 0.87 1.34 22.34
C ASP A 137 0.92 2.40 21.24
N TRP A 138 2.05 3.08 21.09
CA TRP A 138 2.21 4.10 20.06
C TRP A 138 2.09 3.52 18.64
N ILE A 139 2.42 2.24 18.44
CA ILE A 139 2.28 1.57 17.13
C ILE A 139 0.80 1.41 16.80
N ILE A 140 0.00 0.94 17.76
CA ILE A 140 -1.45 0.80 17.63
C ILE A 140 -2.09 2.16 17.35
N ALA A 141 -1.68 3.20 18.10
CA ALA A 141 -2.17 4.56 17.89
C ALA A 141 -1.78 5.12 16.52
N ALA A 142 -0.54 4.87 16.07
CA ALA A 142 -0.05 5.33 14.78
C ALA A 142 -0.80 4.67 13.62
N ILE A 143 -0.96 3.33 13.64
CA ILE A 143 -1.72 2.58 12.64
C ILE A 143 -3.18 3.03 12.63
N SER A 144 -3.81 3.18 13.80
CA SER A 144 -5.19 3.67 13.90
C SER A 144 -5.36 5.06 13.27
N LYS A 145 -4.42 5.97 13.54
CA LYS A 145 -4.42 7.31 12.93
C LYS A 145 -4.26 7.26 11.42
N ALA A 146 -3.34 6.44 10.92
CA ALA A 146 -3.13 6.26 9.48
C ALA A 146 -4.36 5.67 8.80
N ARG A 147 -5.03 4.70 9.44
CA ARG A 147 -6.28 4.09 8.96
C ARG A 147 -7.43 5.10 8.90
N THR A 148 -7.61 5.91 9.94
CA THR A 148 -8.61 6.99 9.94
C THR A 148 -8.34 8.01 8.83
N ALA A 149 -7.07 8.40 8.64
CA ALA A 149 -6.71 9.32 7.55
C ALA A 149 -7.03 8.73 6.17
N LYS A 150 -6.73 7.44 5.95
CA LYS A 150 -7.08 6.70 4.73
C LYS A 150 -8.60 6.68 4.50
N ASN A 151 -9.39 6.30 5.50
CA ASN A 151 -10.85 6.23 5.37
C ASN A 151 -11.45 7.62 5.11
N ASN A 152 -10.94 8.67 5.75
CA ASN A 152 -11.38 10.04 5.51
C ASN A 152 -11.03 10.52 4.10
N ALA A 153 -9.86 10.14 3.58
CA ALA A 153 -9.47 10.45 2.20
C ALA A 153 -10.40 9.77 1.19
N GLU A 154 -10.70 8.49 1.37
CA GLU A 154 -11.66 7.75 0.53
C GLU A 154 -13.06 8.37 0.60
N TYR A 155 -13.53 8.69 1.80
CA TYR A 155 -14.83 9.35 1.98
C TYR A 155 -14.89 10.72 1.30
N ASN A 156 -13.85 11.54 1.44
CA ASN A 156 -13.79 12.84 0.78
C ASN A 156 -13.74 12.71 -0.74
N GLN A 157 -13.06 11.70 -1.28
CA GLN A 157 -13.06 11.44 -2.72
C GLN A 157 -14.47 11.10 -3.21
N ILE A 158 -15.21 10.25 -2.49
CA ILE A 158 -16.61 9.93 -2.83
C ILE A 158 -17.49 11.19 -2.82
N LEU A 159 -17.30 12.08 -1.84
CA LEU A 159 -18.03 13.36 -1.80
C LEU A 159 -17.66 14.27 -2.98
N GLU A 160 -16.39 14.30 -3.36
CA GLU A 160 -15.92 15.05 -4.52
C GLU A 160 -16.53 14.52 -5.82
N ASP A 161 -16.48 13.20 -6.02
CA ASP A 161 -17.04 12.52 -7.19
C ASP A 161 -18.57 12.68 -7.27
N ALA A 162 -19.26 12.72 -6.11
CA ALA A 162 -20.68 13.01 -6.02
C ALA A 162 -21.02 14.50 -6.22
N GLY A 163 -20.03 15.36 -6.42
CA GLY A 163 -20.20 16.81 -6.61
C GLY A 163 -20.63 17.57 -5.36
N HIS A 164 -20.55 16.95 -4.17
CA HIS A 164 -20.98 17.54 -2.91
C HIS A 164 -20.31 18.92 -2.67
N PHE A 165 -19.02 19.03 -2.95
CA PHE A 165 -18.27 20.28 -2.74
C PHE A 165 -18.63 21.41 -3.72
N SER A 166 -19.38 21.11 -4.77
CA SER A 166 -19.88 22.09 -5.75
C SER A 166 -21.29 22.61 -5.42
N THR A 167 -22.00 21.95 -4.50
CA THR A 167 -23.37 22.29 -4.10
C THR A 167 -23.49 23.69 -3.47
N PRO A 168 -24.60 24.41 -3.68
CA PRO A 168 -24.87 25.69 -3.00
C PRO A 168 -24.82 25.57 -1.46
N GLU A 169 -25.30 24.46 -0.92
CA GLU A 169 -25.34 24.15 0.51
C GLU A 169 -23.93 24.09 1.09
N TYR A 170 -23.02 23.36 0.46
CA TYR A 170 -21.62 23.28 0.89
C TYR A 170 -20.91 24.64 0.78
N LYS A 171 -21.17 25.41 -0.29
CA LYS A 171 -20.61 26.76 -0.46
C LYS A 171 -21.07 27.70 0.66
N ASN A 172 -22.34 27.64 1.05
CA ASN A 172 -22.89 28.42 2.16
C ASN A 172 -22.31 27.97 3.51
N TRP A 173 -22.21 26.66 3.75
CA TRP A 173 -21.58 26.11 4.95
C TRP A 173 -20.11 26.56 5.08
N LYS A 174 -19.33 26.48 3.98
CA LYS A 174 -17.92 26.88 3.94
C LYS A 174 -17.74 28.38 4.20
N ARG A 175 -18.66 29.22 3.73
CA ARG A 175 -18.66 30.68 4.01
C ARG A 175 -18.88 30.96 5.50
N ASN A 176 -19.73 30.18 6.16
CA ASN A 176 -20.04 30.32 7.59
C ASN A 176 -19.00 29.65 8.52
N HIS A 177 -18.16 28.76 7.98
CA HIS A 177 -17.09 28.06 8.71
C HIS A 177 -15.73 28.29 8.05
N PRO A 178 -15.24 29.55 8.00
CA PRO A 178 -13.91 29.83 7.48
C PRO A 178 -12.87 29.07 8.30
N ARG A 179 -11.89 28.47 7.61
CA ARG A 179 -10.74 27.87 8.29
C ARG A 179 -10.07 28.98 9.10
N ARG A 180 -10.05 28.85 10.43
CA ARG A 180 -9.19 29.68 11.28
C ARG A 180 -7.77 29.56 10.72
N SER A 181 -7.25 30.68 10.22
CA SER A 181 -5.83 30.81 9.87
C SER A 181 -5.02 30.45 11.11
N ALA A 182 -4.26 29.36 11.01
CA ALA A 182 -3.27 28.95 12.00
C ALA A 182 -2.05 29.86 11.96
#